data_AF-A0A8J8M8A5-F1
#
_entry.id   AF-A0A8J8M8A5-F1
#
_cell.length_a   1.000
_cell.length_b   1.000
_cell.length_c   1.000
_cell.angle_alpha   90.00
_cell.angle_beta   90.00
_cell.angle_gamma   90.00
#
_symmetry.space_group_name_H-M   'P 1'
#
loop_
_entity.id
_entity.type
_entity.pdbx_description
1 polymer ?
#
loop_
_entity_poly.entity_id
_entity_poly.type
_entity_poly.pdbx_seq_one_letter_code
_entity_poly.pdbx_strand_id
1 'polypeptide(L)'
;MKKILSLLLAACLVISTTIVSNASDLGVYLLTKECPQNIHNYVNNNINNFLNSKSNEGEISLEDITIGQVFSIEKENVSDLDVFYFPVFQKGHLKYTFRVYEVDGNITGILSPYLVKELLSVSGKTTTNSPARLAMNNGNVVTVINDKITTIKKDPLGRRVNNYSINNENYSNITVNINEKNDKNIIKGLHTSKRQLFSLDSVSSNNLSLDLAETQGQQSWCSAFAGAAIIRYKTHTNVFAKDIMKYYHPNSEKLEDEYITNYQLIRYAQRKGLYPRRRSYTLSLSSVVSQIDNSQPMYIGCQGRGDYEGARHALVLRGYDKTNNTYSIWNPWYKYYETMPMDTKVYTVDPSASFKWDTTIYDWSKL
;
A
#
# COMPACT_ATOMS: atom_id res chain seq x y z
N MET A 1 -27.81 -49.92 33.62
CA MET A 1 -27.46 -49.87 32.19
C MET A 1 -28.45 -48.96 31.48
N LYS A 2 -27.95 -47.94 30.75
CA LYS A 2 -28.63 -47.13 29.71
C LYS A 2 -29.86 -46.30 30.16
N LYS A 3 -30.06 -45.01 29.86
CA LYS A 3 -29.40 -43.89 29.16
C LYS A 3 -30.22 -42.65 29.63
N ILE A 4 -29.62 -41.61 30.19
CA ILE A 4 -29.21 -40.35 29.51
C ILE A 4 -30.39 -39.59 28.85
N LEU A 5 -30.52 -38.32 29.29
CA LEU A 5 -30.94 -37.12 28.54
C LEU A 5 -32.29 -36.48 28.91
N SER A 6 -32.25 -35.51 29.83
CA SER A 6 -33.10 -34.31 29.78
C SER A 6 -32.50 -33.25 30.71
N LEU A 7 -31.35 -32.71 30.28
CA LEU A 7 -30.77 -31.52 30.87
C LEU A 7 -31.31 -30.32 30.08
N LEU A 8 -31.99 -29.43 30.80
CA LEU A 8 -32.40 -28.12 30.31
C LEU A 8 -31.21 -27.43 29.65
N LEU A 9 -31.27 -27.30 28.33
CA LEU A 9 -30.38 -26.40 27.61
C LEU A 9 -30.95 -24.99 27.78
N ALA A 10 -30.49 -24.31 28.83
CA ALA A 10 -30.61 -22.86 28.93
C ALA A 10 -29.86 -22.27 27.72
N ALA A 11 -30.63 -21.83 26.74
CA ALA A 11 -30.14 -21.03 25.63
C ALA A 11 -29.75 -19.64 26.17
N CYS A 12 -28.61 -19.55 26.85
CA CYS A 12 -27.86 -18.31 26.92
C CYS A 12 -27.31 -18.04 25.53
N LEU A 13 -28.16 -17.42 24.70
CA LEU A 13 -27.75 -16.66 23.54
C LEU A 13 -26.82 -15.54 24.03
N VAL A 14 -25.55 -15.87 24.22
CA VAL A 14 -24.48 -14.88 24.17
C VAL A 14 -24.39 -14.50 22.70
N ILE A 15 -25.24 -13.55 22.31
CA ILE A 15 -25.01 -12.75 21.12
C ILE A 15 -23.67 -12.09 21.40
N SER A 16 -22.61 -12.67 20.84
CA SER A 16 -21.33 -12.00 20.71
C SER A 16 -21.57 -10.87 19.74
N THR A 17 -22.09 -9.76 20.26
CA THR A 17 -21.96 -8.47 19.60
C THR A 17 -20.46 -8.26 19.54
N THR A 18 -19.87 -8.53 18.38
CA THR A 18 -18.64 -7.87 18.01
C THR A 18 -18.97 -6.38 18.07
N ILE A 19 -18.65 -5.77 19.20
CA ILE A 19 -18.53 -4.32 19.28
C ILE A 19 -17.37 -4.02 18.34
N VAL A 20 -17.70 -3.79 17.07
CA VAL A 20 -16.85 -2.96 16.23
C VAL A 20 -17.04 -1.60 16.85
N SER A 21 -16.20 -1.27 17.82
CA SER A 21 -16.16 0.08 18.36
C SER A 21 -15.84 0.98 17.17
N ASN A 22 -16.80 1.79 16.77
CA ASN A 22 -16.56 2.87 15.84
C ASN A 22 -15.41 3.69 16.46
N ALA A 23 -14.26 3.67 15.81
CA ALA A 23 -13.04 4.35 16.27
C ALA A 23 -13.13 5.88 16.16
N SER A 24 -14.34 6.44 16.16
CA SER A 24 -14.55 7.89 16.14
C SER A 24 -14.23 8.55 17.49
N ASP A 25 -14.25 7.80 18.61
CA ASP A 25 -14.22 8.40 19.95
C ASP A 25 -12.96 8.08 20.77
N LEU A 26 -12.11 7.16 20.34
CA LEU A 26 -10.88 6.78 21.06
C LEU A 26 -9.63 7.21 20.26
N GLY A 27 -8.95 8.25 20.73
CA GLY A 27 -7.75 8.80 20.08
C GLY A 27 -6.59 7.79 20.00
N VAL A 28 -5.72 7.99 19.00
CA VAL A 28 -4.43 7.29 18.89
C VAL A 28 -3.33 8.31 19.11
N TYR A 29 -2.61 8.16 20.23
CA TYR A 29 -1.54 9.06 20.64
C TYR A 29 -0.19 8.42 20.33
N LEU A 30 0.61 9.09 19.50
CA LEU A 30 1.89 8.58 19.00
C LEU A 30 3.03 9.51 19.37
N LEU A 31 4.17 8.94 19.75
CA LEU A 31 5.45 9.64 19.73
C LEU A 31 5.97 9.64 18.29
N THR A 32 6.30 10.83 17.80
CA THR A 32 6.77 11.03 16.43
C THR A 32 7.87 12.07 16.40
N LYS A 33 8.78 11.95 15.42
CA LYS A 33 9.69 13.05 15.09
C LYS A 33 8.89 14.23 14.52
N GLU A 34 9.46 15.43 14.65
CA GLU A 34 8.90 16.62 14.01
C GLU A 34 8.91 16.49 12.48
N CYS A 35 7.81 16.86 11.85
CA CYS A 35 7.69 16.85 10.39
C CYS A 35 8.30 18.12 9.78
N PRO A 36 9.29 17.98 8.87
CA PRO A 36 9.86 19.11 8.16
C PRO A 36 8.82 19.94 7.40
N GLN A 37 9.00 21.26 7.34
CA GLN A 37 8.03 22.17 6.73
C GLN A 37 7.88 21.95 5.21
N ASN A 38 8.94 21.53 4.52
CA ASN A 38 8.87 21.16 3.09
C ASN A 38 7.94 19.97 2.83
N ILE A 39 7.89 18.98 3.74
CA ILE A 39 6.95 17.84 3.67
C ILE A 39 5.50 18.33 3.86
N HIS A 40 5.25 19.22 4.83
CA HIS A 40 3.94 19.85 4.98
C HIS A 40 3.51 20.61 3.72
N ASN A 41 4.42 21.40 3.14
CA ASN A 41 4.15 22.15 1.92
C ASN A 41 3.81 21.21 0.75
N TYR A 42 4.54 20.10 0.60
CA TYR A 42 4.24 19.10 -0.42
C TYR A 42 2.84 18.53 -0.26
N VAL A 43 2.44 18.14 0.96
CA VAL A 43 1.09 17.62 1.22
C VAL A 43 0.02 18.64 0.86
N ASN A 44 0.17 19.89 1.33
CA ASN A 44 -0.80 20.95 1.06
C ASN A 44 -0.98 21.21 -0.43
N ASN A 45 0.09 21.07 -1.22
CA ASN A 45 0.07 21.32 -2.66
C ASN A 45 -0.45 20.12 -3.47
N ASN A 46 -0.32 18.89 -2.96
CA ASN A 46 -0.50 17.70 -3.78
C ASN A 46 -1.60 16.74 -3.31
N ILE A 47 -1.98 16.71 -2.03
CA ILE A 47 -2.89 15.67 -1.51
C ILE A 47 -4.24 15.63 -2.23
N ASN A 48 -4.75 16.79 -2.67
CA ASN A 48 -5.99 16.88 -3.44
C ASN A 48 -5.91 16.08 -4.75
N ASN A 49 -4.75 16.05 -5.42
CA ASN A 49 -4.57 15.27 -6.64
C ASN A 49 -4.75 13.76 -6.37
N PHE A 50 -4.19 13.25 -5.27
CA PHE A 50 -4.33 11.86 -4.88
C PHE A 50 -5.78 11.52 -4.49
N LEU A 51 -6.43 12.39 -3.72
CA LEU A 51 -7.83 12.21 -3.31
C LEU A 51 -8.78 12.26 -4.51
N ASN A 52 -8.60 13.21 -5.43
CA ASN A 52 -9.36 13.30 -6.66
C ASN A 52 -9.18 12.06 -7.53
N SER A 53 -7.96 11.54 -7.64
CA SER A 53 -7.68 10.30 -8.37
C SER A 53 -8.44 9.11 -7.77
N LYS A 54 -8.43 8.97 -6.43
CA LYS A 54 -9.22 7.95 -5.73
C LYS A 54 -10.73 8.16 -5.89
N SER A 55 -11.18 9.40 -5.97
CA SER A 55 -12.59 9.70 -6.18
C SER A 55 -13.04 9.38 -7.61
N ASN A 56 -12.18 9.64 -8.60
CA ASN A 56 -12.37 9.24 -10.00
C ASN A 56 -12.39 7.71 -10.17
N GLU A 57 -11.67 6.97 -9.31
CA GLU A 57 -11.74 5.50 -9.20
C GLU A 57 -13.04 5.00 -8.54
N GLY A 58 -13.83 5.88 -7.92
CA GLY A 58 -15.00 5.51 -7.13
C GLY A 58 -14.67 4.94 -5.74
N GLU A 59 -13.41 5.04 -5.31
CA GLU A 59 -12.91 4.49 -4.04
C GLU A 59 -13.23 5.40 -2.84
N ILE A 60 -13.40 6.71 -3.08
CA ILE A 60 -13.68 7.70 -2.03
C ILE A 60 -14.64 8.80 -2.52
N SER A 61 -15.51 9.27 -1.62
CA SER A 61 -16.23 10.54 -1.77
C SER A 61 -15.43 11.65 -1.10
N LEU A 62 -15.36 12.82 -1.73
CA LEU A 62 -14.62 13.98 -1.22
C LEU A 62 -15.39 14.76 -0.13
N GLU A 63 -16.58 14.28 0.26
CA GLU A 63 -17.34 14.84 1.38
C GLU A 63 -16.67 14.54 2.73
N ASP A 64 -16.63 15.55 3.60
CA ASP A 64 -16.14 15.45 4.99
C ASP A 64 -14.76 14.80 5.12
N ILE A 65 -13.85 15.18 4.22
CA ILE A 65 -12.45 14.78 4.29
C ILE A 65 -11.70 15.68 5.28
N THR A 66 -10.97 15.06 6.20
CA THR A 66 -10.05 15.76 7.10
C THR A 66 -8.71 15.05 7.15
N ILE A 67 -7.63 15.84 7.25
CA ILE A 67 -6.27 15.32 7.42
C ILE A 67 -5.89 15.41 8.90
N GLY A 68 -5.48 14.28 9.46
CA GLY A 68 -5.03 14.15 10.84
C GLY A 68 -3.62 14.70 11.05
N GLN A 69 -3.21 14.81 12.32
CA GLN A 69 -1.83 15.13 12.67
C GLN A 69 -0.86 14.09 12.09
N VAL A 70 0.22 14.59 11.49
CA VAL A 70 1.26 13.77 10.87
C VAL A 70 2.03 13.01 11.93
N PHE A 71 2.42 11.78 11.61
CA PHE A 71 3.31 10.97 12.43
C PHE A 71 4.38 10.29 11.57
N SER A 72 5.38 9.70 12.20
CA SER A 72 6.42 8.89 11.55
C SER A 72 6.61 7.57 12.27
N ILE A 73 7.27 6.63 11.59
CA ILE A 73 7.78 5.41 12.19
C ILE A 73 9.28 5.57 12.37
N GLU A 74 9.80 5.25 13.56
CA GLU A 74 11.24 5.20 13.81
C GLU A 74 11.88 4.19 12.84
N LYS A 75 12.88 4.67 12.09
CA LYS A 75 13.68 3.82 11.21
C LYS A 75 14.60 2.90 12.00
N GLU A 76 14.92 1.75 11.42
CA GLU A 76 15.83 0.78 12.03
C GLU A 76 17.29 1.21 11.79
N ASN A 77 17.61 1.68 10.59
CA ASN A 77 18.93 2.15 10.21
C ASN A 77 18.93 3.66 9.94
N VAL A 78 20.04 4.35 10.24
CA VAL A 78 20.16 5.80 10.01
C VAL A 78 20.04 6.15 8.52
N SER A 79 20.50 5.26 7.64
CA SER A 79 20.43 5.39 6.17
C SER A 79 19.03 5.20 5.58
N ASP A 80 18.08 4.67 6.36
CA ASP A 80 16.71 4.47 5.90
C ASP A 80 16.00 5.80 5.66
N LEU A 81 14.99 5.73 4.78
CA LEU A 81 14.20 6.90 4.42
C LEU A 81 13.33 7.35 5.59
N ASP A 82 13.31 8.65 5.78
CA ASP A 82 12.37 9.31 6.65
C ASP A 82 11.00 9.38 5.98
N VAL A 83 10.03 8.59 6.49
CA VAL A 83 8.65 8.54 5.99
C VAL A 83 7.68 9.17 6.98
N PHE A 84 6.87 10.11 6.50
CA PHE A 84 5.84 10.82 7.25
C PHE A 84 4.45 10.41 6.76
N TYR A 85 3.55 10.10 7.68
CA TYR A 85 2.23 9.57 7.40
C TYR A 85 1.18 10.59 7.79
N PHE A 86 0.39 11.03 6.82
CA PHE A 86 -0.73 11.93 7.01
C PHE A 86 -2.02 11.10 7.01
N PRO A 87 -2.68 10.91 8.17
CA PRO A 87 -3.93 10.17 8.25
C PRO A 87 -5.03 10.92 7.48
N VAL A 88 -5.80 10.21 6.66
CA VAL A 88 -6.92 10.76 5.89
C VAL A 88 -8.21 10.16 6.41
N PHE A 89 -9.07 11.01 6.97
CA PHE A 89 -10.39 10.64 7.45
C PHE A 89 -11.45 11.05 6.44
N GLN A 90 -12.48 10.22 6.31
CA GLN A 90 -13.70 10.51 5.57
C GLN A 90 -14.88 10.29 6.51
N LYS A 91 -15.71 11.33 6.71
CA LYS A 91 -16.85 11.27 7.65
C LYS A 91 -16.42 10.78 9.04
N GLY A 92 -15.27 11.26 9.50
CA GLY A 92 -14.67 10.89 10.79
C GLY A 92 -13.99 9.50 10.85
N HIS A 93 -14.03 8.71 9.78
CA HIS A 93 -13.38 7.39 9.74
C HIS A 93 -12.03 7.43 9.06
N LEU A 94 -10.99 6.89 9.70
CA LEU A 94 -9.68 6.72 9.06
C LEU A 94 -9.80 5.78 7.86
N LYS A 95 -9.52 6.29 6.65
CA LYS A 95 -9.64 5.54 5.39
C LYS A 95 -8.30 5.27 4.73
N TYR A 96 -7.38 6.23 4.79
CA TYR A 96 -6.08 6.14 4.13
C TYR A 96 -4.98 6.72 5.02
N THR A 97 -3.75 6.39 4.68
CA THR A 97 -2.59 7.18 5.04
C THR A 97 -1.95 7.69 3.76
N PHE A 98 -1.56 8.97 3.76
CA PHE A 98 -0.72 9.53 2.73
C PHE A 98 0.72 9.53 3.25
N ARG A 99 1.51 8.57 2.78
CA ARG A 99 2.92 8.44 3.16
C ARG A 99 3.78 9.30 2.25
N VAL A 100 4.56 10.20 2.82
CA VAL A 100 5.36 11.20 2.11
C VAL A 100 6.80 11.09 2.57
N TYR A 101 7.71 11.12 1.61
CA TYR A 101 9.13 10.87 1.82
C TYR A 101 9.95 11.64 0.79
N GLU A 102 11.20 11.95 1.15
CA GLU A 102 12.17 12.54 0.23
C GLU A 102 13.09 11.44 -0.31
N VAL A 103 13.27 11.40 -1.62
CA VAL A 103 14.16 10.45 -2.28
C VAL A 103 14.74 11.06 -3.55
N ASP A 104 16.03 10.82 -3.80
CA ASP A 104 16.75 11.39 -4.94
C ASP A 104 16.58 12.93 -5.04
N GLY A 105 16.56 13.63 -3.90
CA GLY A 105 16.38 15.08 -3.79
C GLY A 105 14.96 15.59 -4.09
N ASN A 106 13.98 14.71 -4.23
CA ASN A 106 12.59 15.05 -4.53
C ASN A 106 11.64 14.52 -3.46
N ILE A 107 10.66 15.35 -3.07
CA ILE A 107 9.58 14.91 -2.18
C ILE A 107 8.50 14.25 -3.03
N THR A 108 8.04 13.09 -2.59
CA THR A 108 6.96 12.34 -3.23
C THR A 108 6.08 11.67 -2.18
N GLY A 109 4.96 11.07 -2.59
CA GLY A 109 4.12 10.33 -1.67
C GLY A 109 3.22 9.29 -2.32
N ILE A 110 2.63 8.43 -1.49
CA ILE A 110 1.69 7.39 -1.91
C ILE A 110 0.48 7.41 -0.99
N LEU A 111 -0.71 7.45 -1.59
CA LEU A 111 -1.98 7.37 -0.86
C LEU A 111 -2.54 5.95 -0.95
N SER A 112 -2.74 5.31 0.20
CA SER A 112 -3.43 4.00 0.26
C SER A 112 -3.93 3.67 1.67
N PRO A 113 -4.72 2.59 1.83
CA PRO A 113 -5.15 2.09 3.15
C PRO A 113 -4.02 1.55 4.04
N TYR A 114 -2.75 1.77 3.67
CA TYR A 114 -1.59 1.33 4.44
C TYR A 114 -1.68 1.79 5.90
N LEU A 115 -1.41 0.87 6.83
CA LEU A 115 -1.48 1.05 8.30
C LEU A 115 -2.83 1.41 8.91
N VAL A 116 -3.91 1.55 8.13
CA VAL A 116 -5.22 1.95 8.68
C VAL A 116 -5.70 0.94 9.73
N LYS A 117 -5.66 -0.36 9.43
CA LYS A 117 -6.11 -1.40 10.37
C LYS A 117 -5.19 -1.48 11.59
N GLU A 118 -3.90 -1.32 11.36
CA GLU A 118 -2.86 -1.40 12.37
C GLU A 118 -2.97 -0.24 13.37
N LEU A 119 -3.19 0.99 12.91
CA LEU A 119 -3.45 2.16 13.76
C LEU A 119 -4.74 2.01 14.56
N LEU A 120 -5.81 1.52 13.93
CA LEU A 120 -7.08 1.24 14.62
C LEU A 120 -6.92 0.18 15.72
N SER A 121 -5.97 -0.76 15.58
CA SER A 121 -5.68 -1.75 16.62
C SER A 121 -5.04 -1.15 17.88
N VAL A 122 -4.52 0.09 17.79
CA VAL A 122 -3.88 0.84 18.88
C VAL A 122 -4.84 1.87 19.50
N SER A 123 -5.94 2.22 18.82
CA SER A 123 -6.97 3.13 19.32
C SER A 123 -7.47 2.74 20.72
N GLY A 124 -7.52 3.72 21.62
CA GLY A 124 -7.94 3.55 23.01
C GLY A 124 -6.91 2.87 23.92
N LYS A 125 -5.73 2.48 23.42
CA LYS A 125 -4.63 1.90 24.22
C LYS A 125 -3.54 2.90 24.58
N THR A 126 -3.65 4.12 24.08
CA THR A 126 -2.64 5.18 24.19
C THR A 126 -3.28 6.46 24.69
N THR A 127 -2.50 7.30 25.37
CA THR A 127 -2.91 8.63 25.85
C THR A 127 -1.79 9.64 25.64
N THR A 128 -2.03 10.93 25.88
CA THR A 128 -0.98 11.96 25.86
C THR A 128 0.21 11.62 26.78
N ASN A 129 -0.05 11.02 27.94
CA ASN A 129 0.96 10.67 28.94
C ASN A 129 1.55 9.25 28.74
N SER A 130 0.91 8.43 27.92
CA SER A 130 1.37 7.09 27.54
C SER A 130 1.14 6.88 26.03
N PRO A 131 1.86 7.62 25.18
CA PRO A 131 1.78 7.48 23.74
C PRO A 131 2.48 6.20 23.26
N ALA A 132 2.05 5.65 22.13
CA ALA A 132 2.78 4.56 21.48
C ALA A 132 3.97 5.09 20.68
N ARG A 133 5.09 4.38 20.71
CA ARG A 133 6.16 4.54 19.71
C ARG A 133 5.93 3.55 18.58
N LEU A 134 6.01 3.99 17.33
CA LEU A 134 6.06 3.12 16.17
C LEU A 134 7.49 2.99 15.69
N ALA A 135 7.97 1.78 15.48
CA ALA A 135 9.33 1.53 14.99
C ALA A 135 9.37 0.40 13.97
N MET A 136 10.34 0.49 13.06
CA MET A 136 10.76 -0.62 12.23
C MET A 136 11.60 -1.60 13.05
N ASN A 137 11.38 -2.89 12.82
CA ASN A 137 12.21 -3.96 13.36
C ASN A 137 12.21 -5.14 12.40
N ASN A 138 13.35 -5.36 11.75
CA ASN A 138 13.58 -6.41 10.77
C ASN A 138 12.47 -6.48 9.71
N GLY A 139 12.10 -5.32 9.16
CA GLY A 139 11.00 -5.17 8.19
C GLY A 139 9.57 -5.21 8.75
N ASN A 140 9.40 -5.46 10.05
CA ASN A 140 8.11 -5.39 10.73
C ASN A 140 7.86 -3.97 11.24
N VAL A 141 6.59 -3.59 11.39
CA VAL A 141 6.20 -2.41 12.18
C VAL A 141 5.75 -2.88 13.55
N VAL A 142 6.44 -2.39 14.59
CA VAL A 142 6.13 -2.67 15.99
C VAL A 142 5.62 -1.41 16.69
N THR A 143 4.76 -1.61 17.68
CA THR A 143 4.40 -0.60 18.68
C THR A 143 5.13 -0.89 19.98
N VAL A 144 5.61 0.15 20.65
CA VAL A 144 6.08 0.10 22.03
C VAL A 144 5.14 0.95 22.89
N ILE A 145 4.47 0.32 23.85
CA ILE A 145 3.58 0.96 24.82
C ILE A 145 3.94 0.43 26.20
N ASN A 146 4.37 1.30 27.13
CA ASN A 146 4.81 0.91 28.48
C ASN A 146 5.81 -0.27 28.43
N ASP A 147 6.86 -0.12 27.61
CA ASP A 147 7.92 -1.11 27.35
C ASP A 147 7.47 -2.45 26.74
N LYS A 148 6.17 -2.62 26.47
CA LYS A 148 5.65 -3.79 25.77
C LYS A 148 5.71 -3.58 24.27
N ILE A 149 6.45 -4.47 23.61
CA ILE A 149 6.60 -4.50 22.16
C ILE A 149 5.55 -5.42 21.56
N THR A 150 4.81 -4.92 20.57
CA THR A 150 3.81 -5.70 19.83
C THR A 150 3.98 -5.45 18.34
N THR A 151 4.08 -6.51 17.55
CA THR A 151 4.03 -6.40 16.09
C THR A 151 2.61 -6.01 15.65
N ILE A 152 2.47 -4.85 15.04
CA ILE A 152 1.19 -4.41 14.45
C ILE A 152 1.13 -4.70 12.96
N LYS A 153 2.29 -4.72 12.28
CA LYS A 153 2.41 -5.12 10.88
C LYS A 153 3.58 -6.06 10.70
N LYS A 154 3.32 -7.21 10.07
CA LYS A 154 4.37 -8.19 9.76
C LYS A 154 5.10 -7.81 8.48
N ASP A 155 6.40 -8.09 8.46
CA ASP A 155 7.23 -8.04 7.26
C ASP A 155 6.64 -8.96 6.17
N PRO A 156 6.50 -8.49 4.92
CA PRO A 156 5.93 -9.28 3.84
C PRO A 156 6.79 -10.49 3.47
N LEU A 157 8.09 -10.52 3.81
CA LEU A 157 8.98 -11.67 3.61
C LEU A 157 9.04 -12.59 4.85
N GLY A 158 8.28 -12.30 5.90
CA GLY A 158 8.18 -13.16 7.07
C GLY A 158 9.34 -13.10 8.04
N ARG A 159 10.19 -12.07 7.96
CA ARG A 159 11.27 -11.85 8.93
C ARG A 159 10.70 -11.67 10.35
N ARG A 160 11.37 -12.30 11.32
CA ARG A 160 10.96 -12.24 12.73
C ARG A 160 11.46 -10.96 13.38
N VAL A 161 10.67 -10.43 14.32
CA VAL A 161 11.10 -9.32 15.18
C VAL A 161 12.35 -9.75 15.95
N ASN A 162 13.41 -8.97 15.83
CA ASN A 162 14.65 -9.10 16.60
C ASN A 162 14.47 -8.50 18.00
N ASN A 163 15.41 -8.78 18.90
CA ASN A 163 15.48 -8.09 20.19
C ASN A 163 15.59 -6.59 19.94
N TYR A 164 14.49 -5.88 20.19
CA TYR A 164 14.42 -4.44 20.04
C TYR A 164 14.86 -3.79 21.34
N SER A 165 15.95 -3.05 21.29
CA SER A 165 16.33 -2.15 22.37
C SER A 165 15.74 -0.79 22.07
N ILE A 166 14.95 -0.26 23.01
CA ILE A 166 14.43 1.09 22.90
C ILE A 166 15.63 2.04 23.00
N ASN A 167 16.01 2.66 21.88
CA ASN A 167 17.03 3.69 21.91
C ASN A 167 16.35 5.00 22.33
N ASN A 168 16.65 5.48 23.54
CA ASN A 168 16.11 6.73 24.08
C ASN A 168 16.96 7.95 23.67
N GLU A 169 18.10 7.72 23.05
CA GLU A 169 19.03 8.77 22.68
C GLU A 169 18.70 9.30 21.28
N ASN A 170 18.46 10.62 21.19
CA ASN A 170 18.52 11.45 19.98
C ASN A 170 17.25 11.74 19.16
N TYR A 171 16.04 11.61 19.71
CA TYR A 171 14.85 12.12 19.02
C TYR A 171 14.09 13.15 19.85
N SER A 172 13.95 14.36 19.30
CA SER A 172 12.97 15.37 19.73
C SER A 172 11.56 14.88 19.35
N ASN A 173 11.09 13.87 20.08
CA ASN A 173 9.79 13.28 19.84
C ASN A 173 8.70 14.16 20.43
N ILE A 174 7.72 14.52 19.61
CA ILE A 174 6.49 15.17 20.03
C ILE A 174 5.37 14.12 20.14
N THR A 175 4.42 14.34 21.05
CA THR A 175 3.21 13.53 21.12
C THR A 175 2.14 14.14 20.22
N VAL A 176 1.58 13.33 19.32
CA VAL A 176 0.48 13.72 18.43
C VAL A 176 -0.72 12.82 18.64
N ASN A 177 -1.92 13.36 18.47
CA ASN A 177 -3.15 12.59 18.35
C ASN A 177 -3.54 12.54 16.87
N ILE A 178 -3.47 11.36 16.25
CA ILE A 178 -3.70 11.27 14.79
C ILE A 178 -5.13 11.67 14.40
N ASN A 179 -6.09 11.61 15.33
CA ASN A 179 -7.47 12.01 15.13
C ASN A 179 -7.65 13.53 15.14
N GLU A 180 -6.73 14.27 15.76
CA GLU A 180 -6.76 15.74 15.75
C GLU A 180 -6.43 16.26 14.35
N LYS A 181 -7.10 17.33 13.97
CA LYS A 181 -6.87 17.97 12.68
C LYS A 181 -5.44 18.48 12.63
N ASN A 182 -4.85 18.39 11.44
CA ASN A 182 -3.58 19.05 11.19
C ASN A 182 -3.82 20.57 11.12
N ASP A 183 -3.42 21.29 12.17
CA ASP A 183 -3.67 22.75 12.30
C ASP A 183 -2.98 23.59 11.22
N LYS A 184 -2.02 23.01 10.48
CA LYS A 184 -1.34 23.67 9.36
C LYS A 184 -2.16 23.62 8.06
N ASN A 185 -3.37 24.18 8.05
CA ASN A 185 -4.18 24.54 6.86
C ASN A 185 -4.00 23.62 5.62
N ILE A 186 -4.19 22.30 5.78
CA ILE A 186 -3.88 21.34 4.70
C ILE A 186 -4.92 21.36 3.58
N ILE A 187 -6.15 21.76 3.87
CA ILE A 187 -7.25 21.73 2.90
C ILE A 187 -7.72 23.15 2.58
N LYS A 188 -6.91 23.92 1.84
CA LYS A 188 -7.46 25.05 1.09
C LYS A 188 -8.12 24.48 -0.17
N GLY A 189 -9.45 24.41 -0.14
CA GLY A 189 -10.26 24.09 -1.31
C GLY A 189 -10.06 22.65 -1.79
N LEU A 190 -10.72 21.69 -1.15
CA LEU A 190 -11.32 20.58 -1.90
C LEU A 190 -12.38 21.23 -2.79
N HIS A 191 -11.95 21.80 -3.92
CA HIS A 191 -12.89 22.16 -4.95
C HIS A 191 -13.49 20.84 -5.39
N THR A 192 -14.73 20.58 -4.98
CA THR A 192 -15.66 19.83 -5.80
C THR A 192 -15.73 20.60 -7.11
N SER A 193 -14.77 20.37 -8.00
CA SER A 193 -14.92 20.80 -9.38
C SER A 193 -16.16 20.05 -9.83
N LYS A 194 -17.31 20.75 -9.82
CA LYS A 194 -18.44 20.41 -10.68
C LYS A 194 -17.78 20.07 -11.99
N ARG A 195 -17.86 18.80 -12.42
CA ARG A 195 -17.33 18.29 -13.69
C ARG A 195 -17.41 19.44 -14.69
N GLN A 196 -16.30 20.13 -14.93
CA GLN A 196 -16.25 21.01 -16.08
C GLN A 196 -16.33 20.02 -17.23
N LEU A 197 -17.43 20.07 -17.97
CA LEU A 197 -17.58 19.39 -19.23
C LEU A 197 -16.48 19.92 -20.15
N PHE A 198 -15.28 19.39 -20.01
CA PHE A 198 -14.23 19.50 -21.00
C PHE A 198 -14.64 18.63 -22.19
N SER A 199 -14.34 19.13 -23.38
CA SER A 199 -14.78 18.56 -24.66
C SER A 199 -14.44 17.07 -24.78
N LEU A 200 -15.28 16.39 -25.56
CA LEU A 200 -15.42 14.94 -25.72
C LEU A 200 -14.21 14.14 -26.24
N ASP A 201 -12.99 14.69 -26.34
CA ASP A 201 -11.95 14.07 -27.19
C ASP A 201 -10.65 13.62 -26.50
N SER A 202 -10.56 13.54 -25.16
CA SER A 202 -9.52 12.69 -24.54
C SER A 202 -9.89 12.17 -23.16
N VAL A 203 -9.78 10.86 -22.96
CA VAL A 203 -9.91 10.23 -21.63
C VAL A 203 -8.81 10.79 -20.71
N SER A 204 -9.19 11.57 -19.70
CA SER A 204 -8.25 12.22 -18.77
C SER A 204 -7.72 11.27 -17.70
N SER A 205 -8.47 10.22 -17.37
CA SER A 205 -8.09 9.15 -16.45
C SER A 205 -8.73 7.83 -16.87
N ASN A 206 -8.03 6.73 -16.61
CA ASN A 206 -8.54 5.38 -16.85
C ASN A 206 -7.94 4.39 -15.86
N ASN A 207 -8.73 3.43 -15.41
CA ASN A 207 -8.39 2.48 -14.36
C ASN A 207 -8.97 1.10 -14.68
N LEU A 208 -8.09 0.11 -14.76
CA LEU A 208 -8.47 -1.28 -15.05
C LEU A 208 -8.75 -2.03 -13.76
N SER A 209 -9.96 -2.57 -13.62
CA SER A 209 -10.35 -3.39 -12.48
C SER A 209 -9.72 -4.78 -12.55
N LEU A 210 -8.53 -4.94 -11.98
CA LEU A 210 -7.91 -6.25 -11.82
C LEU A 210 -8.66 -7.07 -10.78
N ASP A 211 -8.65 -8.39 -10.97
CA ASP A 211 -9.10 -9.34 -9.98
C ASP A 211 -7.97 -9.60 -8.95
N LEU A 212 -8.14 -9.01 -7.76
CA LEU A 212 -7.23 -9.16 -6.61
C LEU A 212 -7.50 -10.46 -5.81
N ALA A 213 -7.79 -11.56 -6.51
CA ALA A 213 -8.16 -12.85 -5.90
C ALA A 213 -7.12 -13.44 -4.94
N GLU A 214 -5.87 -13.05 -5.03
CA GLU A 214 -4.77 -13.53 -4.20
C GLU A 214 -3.80 -12.41 -3.84
N THR A 215 -3.17 -12.52 -2.68
CA THR A 215 -2.08 -11.63 -2.24
C THR A 215 -0.88 -12.47 -1.86
N GLN A 216 0.30 -11.92 -2.10
CA GLN A 216 1.56 -12.54 -1.74
C GLN A 216 1.71 -12.59 -0.21
N GLY A 217 2.01 -13.78 0.30
CA GLY A 217 2.48 -14.02 1.67
C GLY A 217 4.01 -13.91 1.76
N GLN A 218 4.64 -14.77 2.55
CA GLN A 218 6.08 -14.74 2.86
C GLN A 218 7.02 -15.23 1.73
N GLN A 219 6.48 -15.46 0.54
CA GLN A 219 7.14 -16.23 -0.53
C GLN A 219 7.64 -15.27 -1.60
N SER A 220 8.74 -15.62 -2.26
CA SER A 220 9.46 -14.74 -3.20
C SER A 220 8.81 -14.67 -4.59
N TRP A 221 7.48 -14.67 -4.64
CA TRP A 221 6.69 -14.90 -5.85
C TRP A 221 6.10 -13.62 -6.45
N CYS A 222 6.60 -12.44 -6.10
CA CYS A 222 6.03 -11.15 -6.54
C CYS A 222 5.79 -11.11 -8.05
N SER A 223 6.73 -11.63 -8.85
CA SER A 223 6.60 -11.71 -10.31
C SER A 223 5.42 -12.59 -10.75
N ALA A 224 5.24 -13.75 -10.11
CA ALA A 224 4.13 -14.65 -10.40
C ALA A 224 2.78 -14.07 -9.98
N PHE A 225 2.69 -13.40 -8.82
CA PHE A 225 1.46 -12.72 -8.40
C PHE A 225 1.05 -11.59 -9.34
N ALA A 226 2.00 -10.70 -9.69
CA ALA A 226 1.76 -9.62 -10.64
C ALA A 226 1.35 -10.16 -12.02
N GLY A 227 2.07 -11.17 -12.52
CA GLY A 227 1.79 -11.83 -13.78
C GLY A 227 0.44 -12.55 -13.81
N ALA A 228 0.10 -13.30 -12.76
CA ALA A 228 -1.17 -14.00 -12.64
C ALA A 228 -2.34 -13.03 -12.67
N ALA A 229 -2.30 -11.91 -11.93
CA ALA A 229 -3.37 -10.90 -11.95
C ALA A 229 -3.59 -10.32 -13.36
N ILE A 230 -2.51 -10.02 -14.10
CA ILE A 230 -2.62 -9.54 -15.49
C ILE A 230 -3.20 -10.62 -16.41
N ILE A 231 -2.74 -11.88 -16.29
CA ILE A 231 -3.24 -12.99 -17.08
C ILE A 231 -4.72 -13.22 -16.81
N ARG A 232 -5.16 -13.26 -15.55
CA ARG A 232 -6.57 -13.39 -15.18
C ARG A 232 -7.40 -12.27 -15.79
N TYR A 233 -6.93 -11.03 -15.69
CA TYR A 233 -7.60 -9.87 -16.28
C TYR A 233 -7.74 -10.00 -17.81
N LYS A 234 -6.70 -10.43 -18.52
CA LYS A 234 -6.71 -10.52 -20.00
C LYS A 234 -7.41 -11.74 -20.56
N THR A 235 -7.47 -12.82 -19.80
CA THR A 235 -7.96 -14.12 -20.30
C THR A 235 -9.25 -14.60 -19.64
N HIS A 236 -9.65 -13.99 -18.52
CA HIS A 236 -10.76 -14.45 -17.68
C HIS A 236 -10.61 -15.92 -17.24
N THR A 237 -9.36 -16.36 -17.05
CA THR A 237 -9.05 -17.71 -16.57
C THR A 237 -8.60 -17.68 -15.11
N ASN A 238 -8.79 -18.81 -14.41
CA ASN A 238 -8.34 -18.99 -13.03
C ASN A 238 -6.86 -19.41 -12.98
N VAL A 239 -5.96 -18.48 -13.29
CA VAL A 239 -4.51 -18.65 -13.13
C VAL A 239 -4.09 -17.96 -11.86
N PHE A 240 -3.44 -18.68 -10.95
CA PHE A 240 -2.87 -18.15 -9.71
C PHE A 240 -1.34 -18.18 -9.72
N ALA A 241 -0.70 -17.41 -8.86
CA ALA A 241 0.76 -17.38 -8.73
C ALA A 241 1.34 -18.78 -8.56
N LYS A 242 0.68 -19.61 -7.72
CA LYS A 242 1.07 -21.01 -7.47
C LYS A 242 1.08 -21.86 -8.74
N ASP A 243 0.17 -21.63 -9.69
CA ASP A 243 0.13 -22.36 -10.95
C ASP A 243 1.34 -22.04 -11.84
N ILE A 244 1.76 -20.77 -11.84
CA ILE A 244 2.95 -20.32 -12.56
C ILE A 244 4.21 -20.91 -11.90
N MET A 245 4.29 -20.84 -10.57
CA MET A 245 5.42 -21.37 -9.82
C MET A 245 5.58 -22.88 -10.01
N LYS A 246 4.50 -23.66 -9.84
CA LYS A 246 4.51 -25.11 -10.06
C LYS A 246 4.84 -25.51 -11.49
N TYR A 247 4.48 -24.69 -12.47
CA TYR A 247 4.81 -24.96 -13.86
C TYR A 247 6.32 -24.90 -14.12
N TYR A 248 7.04 -23.95 -13.50
CA TYR A 248 8.50 -23.84 -13.67
C TYR A 248 9.30 -24.68 -12.70
N HIS A 249 8.74 -24.95 -11.53
CA HIS A 249 9.40 -25.67 -10.45
C HIS A 249 8.57 -26.89 -9.99
N PRO A 250 8.23 -27.83 -10.90
CA PRO A 250 7.29 -28.91 -10.60
C PRO A 250 7.80 -29.89 -9.54
N ASN A 251 9.11 -29.97 -9.37
CA ASN A 251 9.78 -30.90 -8.46
C ASN A 251 10.47 -30.19 -7.28
N SER A 252 10.20 -28.90 -7.05
CA SER A 252 10.81 -28.19 -5.92
C SER A 252 10.19 -28.66 -4.61
N GLU A 253 11.03 -29.08 -3.67
CA GLU A 253 10.62 -29.49 -2.32
C GLU A 253 10.24 -28.29 -1.43
N LYS A 254 10.71 -27.09 -1.80
CA LYS A 254 10.46 -25.82 -1.09
C LYS A 254 10.09 -24.72 -2.08
N LEU A 255 8.92 -24.87 -2.69
CA LEU A 255 8.45 -23.97 -3.74
C LEU A 255 8.41 -22.49 -3.29
N GLU A 256 8.16 -22.23 -2.01
CA GLU A 256 8.10 -20.89 -1.41
C GLU A 256 9.40 -20.07 -1.53
N ASP A 257 10.55 -20.75 -1.57
CA ASP A 257 11.88 -20.16 -1.69
C ASP A 257 12.26 -19.91 -3.17
N GLU A 258 11.53 -20.52 -4.10
CA GLU A 258 11.75 -20.36 -5.53
C GLU A 258 11.27 -19.00 -6.04
N TYR A 259 11.82 -18.59 -7.19
CA TYR A 259 11.39 -17.40 -7.92
C TYR A 259 11.33 -17.69 -9.42
N ILE A 260 10.70 -16.78 -10.17
CA ILE A 260 10.72 -16.81 -11.64
C ILE A 260 11.32 -15.54 -12.20
N THR A 261 11.99 -15.67 -13.34
CA THR A 261 12.49 -14.55 -14.12
C THR A 261 11.39 -13.91 -14.95
N ASN A 262 11.60 -12.66 -15.38
CA ASN A 262 10.71 -11.99 -16.33
C ASN A 262 10.52 -12.78 -17.64
N TYR A 263 11.55 -13.50 -18.10
CA TYR A 263 11.46 -14.33 -19.31
C TYR A 263 10.60 -15.57 -19.11
N GLN A 264 10.68 -16.21 -17.95
CA GLN A 264 9.76 -17.29 -17.58
C GLN A 264 8.32 -16.78 -17.53
N LEU A 265 8.07 -15.63 -16.89
CA LEU A 265 6.72 -15.05 -16.88
C LEU A 265 6.17 -14.79 -18.29
N ILE A 266 6.97 -14.20 -19.19
CA ILE A 266 6.58 -13.95 -20.59
C ILE A 266 6.25 -15.26 -21.32
N ARG A 267 7.08 -16.29 -21.17
CA ARG A 267 6.83 -17.61 -21.78
C ARG A 267 5.55 -18.25 -21.25
N TYR A 268 5.26 -18.11 -19.96
CA TYR A 268 4.00 -18.59 -19.40
C TYR A 268 2.80 -17.82 -19.97
N ALA A 269 2.90 -16.50 -20.10
CA ALA A 269 1.88 -15.66 -20.72
C ALA A 269 1.59 -16.09 -22.17
N GLN A 270 2.64 -16.39 -22.95
CA GLN A 270 2.52 -16.93 -24.32
C GLN A 270 1.77 -18.25 -24.38
N ARG A 271 1.98 -19.14 -23.41
CA ARG A 271 1.18 -20.37 -23.28
C ARG A 271 -0.29 -20.11 -22.96
N LYS A 272 -0.61 -18.94 -22.41
CA LYS A 272 -1.98 -18.48 -22.17
C LYS A 272 -2.53 -17.61 -23.32
N GLY A 273 -1.82 -17.58 -24.46
CA GLY A 273 -2.23 -16.85 -25.66
C GLY A 273 -1.98 -15.34 -25.58
N LEU A 274 -1.08 -14.88 -24.70
CA LEU A 274 -0.70 -13.47 -24.56
C LEU A 274 0.75 -13.25 -25.00
N TYR A 275 1.06 -12.11 -25.63
CA TYR A 275 2.38 -11.89 -26.24
C TYR A 275 3.11 -10.66 -25.68
N PRO A 276 3.34 -10.60 -24.36
CA PRO A 276 3.95 -9.44 -23.74
C PRO A 276 5.42 -9.25 -24.12
N ARG A 277 5.86 -7.99 -24.08
CA ARG A 277 7.22 -7.55 -24.38
C ARG A 277 7.89 -6.95 -23.15
N ARG A 278 9.21 -7.11 -23.03
CA ARG A 278 10.01 -6.53 -21.95
C ARG A 278 10.82 -5.34 -22.41
N ARG A 279 10.92 -4.30 -21.57
CA ARG A 279 11.96 -3.26 -21.64
C ARG A 279 12.68 -3.15 -20.29
N SER A 280 13.98 -2.87 -20.31
CA SER A 280 14.77 -2.52 -19.11
C SER A 280 14.74 -1.01 -18.84
N TYR A 281 13.55 -0.40 -18.93
CA TYR A 281 13.32 0.99 -18.56
C TYR A 281 11.81 1.25 -18.37
N THR A 282 11.48 2.41 -17.80
CA THR A 282 10.09 2.89 -17.63
C THR A 282 9.54 3.43 -18.94
N LEU A 283 8.26 3.20 -19.25
CA LEU A 283 7.65 3.75 -20.47
C LEU A 283 7.32 5.24 -20.34
N SER A 284 7.20 5.93 -21.48
CA SER A 284 6.67 7.30 -21.53
C SER A 284 5.23 7.35 -21.05
N LEU A 285 4.77 8.50 -20.56
CA LEU A 285 3.36 8.68 -20.18
C LEU A 285 2.40 8.34 -21.33
N SER A 286 2.70 8.78 -22.55
CA SER A 286 1.90 8.47 -23.74
C SER A 286 1.78 6.96 -24.01
N SER A 287 2.87 6.22 -23.78
CA SER A 287 2.87 4.76 -23.90
C SER A 287 2.05 4.11 -22.79
N VAL A 288 2.18 4.56 -21.54
CA VAL A 288 1.37 4.07 -20.42
C VAL A 288 -0.12 4.29 -20.69
N VAL A 289 -0.50 5.51 -21.10
CA VAL A 289 -1.88 5.85 -21.47
C VAL A 289 -2.40 4.93 -22.57
N SER A 290 -1.64 4.76 -23.65
CA SER A 290 -2.01 3.86 -24.76
C SER A 290 -2.19 2.41 -24.31
N GLN A 291 -1.35 1.91 -23.40
CA GLN A 291 -1.49 0.56 -22.86
C GLN A 291 -2.77 0.41 -22.04
N ILE A 292 -3.00 1.31 -21.09
CA ILE A 292 -4.17 1.26 -20.20
C ILE A 292 -5.47 1.43 -21.00
N ASP A 293 -5.53 2.36 -21.95
CA ASP A 293 -6.72 2.58 -22.79
C ASP A 293 -7.05 1.39 -23.68
N ASN A 294 -6.04 0.61 -24.08
CA ASN A 294 -6.23 -0.67 -24.78
C ASN A 294 -6.49 -1.85 -23.84
N SER A 295 -6.86 -1.59 -22.58
CA SER A 295 -7.09 -2.62 -21.56
C SER A 295 -5.87 -3.53 -21.37
N GLN A 296 -4.67 -2.95 -21.34
CA GLN A 296 -3.41 -3.65 -21.12
C GLN A 296 -2.76 -3.14 -19.82
N PRO A 297 -3.03 -3.78 -18.66
CA PRO A 297 -2.29 -3.47 -17.45
C PRO A 297 -0.82 -3.84 -17.66
N MET A 298 0.07 -3.15 -16.97
CA MET A 298 1.51 -3.30 -17.15
C MET A 298 2.14 -3.88 -15.91
N TYR A 299 3.07 -4.81 -16.10
CA TYR A 299 3.94 -5.27 -15.04
C TYR A 299 5.08 -4.27 -14.87
N ILE A 300 5.29 -3.86 -13.63
CA ILE A 300 6.40 -3.02 -13.20
C ILE A 300 7.37 -3.92 -12.44
N GLY A 301 8.59 -4.04 -12.95
CA GLY A 301 9.71 -4.61 -12.21
C GLY A 301 10.52 -3.49 -11.56
N CYS A 302 10.82 -3.67 -10.27
CA CYS A 302 11.59 -2.72 -9.48
C CYS A 302 12.84 -3.35 -8.87
N GLN A 303 13.90 -2.55 -8.76
CA GLN A 303 15.10 -2.85 -7.99
C GLN A 303 14.95 -2.28 -6.57
N GLY A 304 15.24 -3.08 -5.56
CA GLY A 304 15.24 -2.60 -4.18
C GLY A 304 16.38 -1.62 -3.90
N ARG A 305 16.18 -0.77 -2.90
CA ARG A 305 17.09 0.28 -2.43
C ARG A 305 17.23 0.19 -0.90
N GLY A 306 18.31 0.75 -0.35
CA GLY A 306 18.58 0.69 1.09
C GLY A 306 18.74 -0.76 1.54
N ASP A 307 18.04 -1.16 2.60
CA ASP A 307 18.04 -2.53 3.14
C ASP A 307 17.55 -3.60 2.14
N TYR A 308 16.93 -3.20 1.03
CA TYR A 308 16.51 -4.09 -0.05
C TYR A 308 17.42 -4.02 -1.28
N GLU A 309 18.61 -3.42 -1.17
CA GLU A 309 19.57 -3.41 -2.28
C GLU A 309 19.88 -4.84 -2.77
N GLY A 310 19.89 -5.03 -4.09
CA GLY A 310 20.02 -6.35 -4.73
C GLY A 310 18.71 -7.15 -4.80
N ALA A 311 17.68 -6.81 -4.02
CA ALA A 311 16.37 -7.44 -4.12
C ALA A 311 15.58 -6.95 -5.35
N ARG A 312 14.56 -7.73 -5.73
CA ARG A 312 13.62 -7.42 -6.80
C ARG A 312 12.20 -7.46 -6.27
N HIS A 313 11.37 -6.51 -6.71
CA HIS A 313 9.93 -6.54 -6.44
C HIS A 313 9.14 -6.28 -7.72
N ALA A 314 7.91 -6.79 -7.77
CA ALA A 314 7.02 -6.63 -8.91
C ALA A 314 5.70 -6.00 -8.47
N LEU A 315 5.24 -5.02 -9.25
CA LEU A 315 3.97 -4.32 -9.08
C LEU A 315 3.18 -4.41 -10.40
N VAL A 316 1.91 -4.01 -10.37
CA VAL A 316 1.10 -3.85 -11.59
C VAL A 316 0.62 -2.40 -11.69
N LEU A 317 0.95 -1.73 -12.80
CA LEU A 317 0.32 -0.46 -13.18
C LEU A 317 -1.00 -0.78 -13.87
N ARG A 318 -2.09 -0.29 -13.29
CA ARG A 318 -3.46 -0.56 -13.77
C ARG A 318 -4.22 0.68 -14.18
N GLY A 319 -3.69 1.87 -13.92
CA GLY A 319 -4.38 3.10 -14.30
C GLY A 319 -3.55 4.36 -14.20
N TYR A 320 -4.14 5.43 -14.70
CA TYR A 320 -3.55 6.77 -14.72
C TYR A 320 -4.63 7.83 -14.52
N ASP A 321 -4.24 9.00 -14.01
CA ASP A 321 -5.01 10.23 -14.01
C ASP A 321 -4.12 11.40 -14.42
N LYS A 322 -4.22 11.83 -15.69
CA LYS A 322 -3.39 12.91 -16.25
C LYS A 322 -3.69 14.26 -15.60
N THR A 323 -4.96 14.49 -15.24
CA THR A 323 -5.38 15.75 -14.61
C THR A 323 -4.75 15.90 -13.25
N ASN A 324 -4.67 14.80 -12.50
CA ASN A 324 -4.09 14.78 -11.15
C ASN A 324 -2.62 14.32 -11.13
N ASN A 325 -2.01 14.03 -12.27
CA ASN A 325 -0.62 13.55 -12.38
C ASN A 325 -0.32 12.30 -11.52
N THR A 326 -1.22 11.31 -11.50
CA THR A 326 -1.04 10.09 -10.70
C THR A 326 -1.15 8.80 -11.51
N TYR A 327 -0.46 7.75 -11.05
CA TYR A 327 -0.70 6.37 -11.43
C TYR A 327 -1.46 5.62 -10.34
N SER A 328 -2.26 4.65 -10.78
CA SER A 328 -2.91 3.66 -9.92
C SER A 328 -2.17 2.33 -10.08
N ILE A 329 -1.64 1.81 -8.97
CA ILE A 329 -0.80 0.62 -8.93
C ILE A 329 -1.37 -0.43 -7.97
N TRP A 330 -1.05 -1.69 -8.23
CA TRP A 330 -1.28 -2.79 -7.32
C TRP A 330 0.06 -3.39 -6.86
N ASN A 331 0.25 -3.46 -5.56
CA ASN A 331 1.32 -4.23 -4.94
C ASN A 331 0.76 -5.60 -4.52
N PRO A 332 1.34 -6.73 -4.96
CA PRO A 332 0.91 -8.07 -4.56
C PRO A 332 0.73 -8.30 -3.05
N TRP A 333 1.36 -7.50 -2.18
CA TRP A 333 1.18 -7.59 -0.73
C TRP A 333 -0.21 -7.14 -0.25
N TYR A 334 -1.00 -6.46 -1.08
CA TYR A 334 -2.22 -5.77 -0.65
C TYR A 334 -3.48 -6.22 -1.41
N LYS A 335 -4.63 -6.12 -0.73
CA LYS A 335 -5.98 -6.29 -1.32
C LYS A 335 -6.60 -4.96 -1.76
N TYR A 336 -5.77 -3.97 -2.08
CA TYR A 336 -6.19 -2.64 -2.49
C TYR A 336 -5.21 -2.05 -3.50
N TYR A 337 -5.66 -1.04 -4.23
CA TYR A 337 -4.81 -0.23 -5.12
C TYR A 337 -4.22 0.97 -4.39
N GLU A 338 -3.05 1.38 -4.81
CA GLU A 338 -2.35 2.55 -4.28
C GLU A 338 -2.21 3.61 -5.36
N THR A 339 -2.16 4.88 -4.94
CA THR A 339 -2.00 6.01 -5.86
C THR A 339 -0.64 6.64 -5.62
N MET A 340 0.19 6.69 -6.65
CA MET A 340 1.53 7.30 -6.65
C MET A 340 1.62 8.37 -7.74
N PRO A 341 2.48 9.39 -7.64
CA PRO A 341 2.57 10.40 -8.69
C PRO A 341 3.31 9.85 -9.92
N MET A 342 3.05 10.44 -11.09
CA MET A 342 3.63 9.95 -12.35
C MET A 342 5.11 10.28 -12.52
N ASP A 343 5.59 11.32 -11.84
CA ASP A 343 6.95 11.84 -11.92
C ASP A 343 7.96 10.95 -11.18
N THR A 344 7.55 10.36 -10.05
CA THR A 344 8.41 9.44 -9.31
C THR A 344 8.43 8.06 -9.94
N LYS A 345 9.63 7.47 -10.00
CA LYS A 345 9.83 6.05 -10.33
C LYS A 345 10.20 5.24 -9.10
N VAL A 346 10.03 5.80 -7.90
CA VAL A 346 10.42 5.19 -6.64
C VAL A 346 9.19 4.92 -5.79
N TYR A 347 8.93 3.65 -5.56
CA TYR A 347 7.86 3.15 -4.73
C TYR A 347 8.41 2.79 -3.34
N THR A 348 8.00 3.54 -2.31
CA THR A 348 8.38 3.26 -0.91
C THR A 348 7.18 2.76 -0.13
N VAL A 349 7.37 1.67 0.61
CA VAL A 349 6.34 1.06 1.47
C VAL A 349 6.37 1.71 2.84
N ASP A 350 7.56 1.74 3.44
CA ASP A 350 7.87 2.23 4.77
C ASP A 350 9.37 2.58 4.83
N PRO A 351 9.94 3.05 5.97
CA PRO A 351 11.34 3.41 6.06
C PRO A 351 12.32 2.34 5.58
N SER A 352 12.00 1.05 5.81
CA SER A 352 12.89 -0.06 5.46
C SER A 352 12.84 -0.45 3.99
N ALA A 353 11.73 -0.17 3.29
CA ALA A 353 11.42 -0.81 2.01
C ALA A 353 11.13 0.20 0.89
N SER A 354 12.11 0.38 0.00
CA SER A 354 12.00 1.23 -1.20
C SER A 354 12.45 0.52 -2.47
N PHE A 355 11.75 0.79 -3.58
CA PHE A 355 11.92 0.08 -4.85
C PHE A 355 11.85 1.03 -6.05
N LYS A 356 12.88 1.04 -6.89
CA LYS A 356 12.94 1.84 -8.13
C LYS A 356 12.45 1.04 -9.32
N TRP A 357 11.43 1.55 -10.02
CA TRP A 357 10.98 1.02 -11.30
C TRP A 357 12.08 1.15 -12.36
N ASP A 358 12.55 0.01 -12.86
CA ASP A 358 13.59 -0.07 -13.88
C ASP A 358 13.24 -1.04 -15.04
N THR A 359 12.17 -1.82 -14.91
CA THR A 359 11.77 -2.82 -15.90
C THR A 359 10.28 -2.76 -16.13
N THR A 360 9.86 -2.94 -17.39
CA THR A 360 8.45 -2.99 -17.75
C THR A 360 8.17 -4.23 -18.59
N ILE A 361 7.09 -4.95 -18.28
CA ILE A 361 6.49 -5.93 -19.19
C ILE A 361 5.10 -5.42 -19.58
N TYR A 362 4.88 -5.22 -20.88
CA TYR A 362 3.73 -4.54 -21.46
C TYR A 362 3.26 -5.29 -22.73
N ASP A 363 2.22 -4.80 -23.40
CA ASP A 363 1.65 -5.40 -24.61
C ASP A 363 1.11 -6.83 -24.36
N TRP A 364 0.31 -6.99 -23.30
CA TRP A 364 -0.33 -8.26 -22.95
C TRP A 364 -1.53 -8.57 -23.87
N SER A 365 -1.34 -8.41 -25.18
CA SER A 365 -2.34 -8.63 -26.23
C SER A 365 -2.46 -10.12 -26.59
N LYS A 366 -3.66 -10.51 -27.03
CA LYS A 366 -3.87 -11.77 -27.75
C LYS A 366 -3.44 -11.57 -29.21
N LEU A 367 -2.96 -12.63 -29.86
CA LEU A 367 -2.78 -12.62 -31.32
C LEU A 367 -4.12 -12.51 -32.05
#